data_AF-A0A2E1I8Z0-F1
#
_entry.id   AF-A0A2E1I8Z0-F1
#
_cell.length_a   1.000
_cell.length_b   1.000
_cell.length_c   1.000
_cell.angle_alpha   90.00
_cell.angle_beta   90.00
_cell.angle_gamma   90.00
#
_symmetry.space_group_name_H-M   'P 1'
#
loop_
_entity.id
_entity.type
_entity.pdbx_description
1 polymer ?
#
loop_
_entity_poly.entity_id
_entity_poly.type
_entity_poly.pdbx_seq_one_letter_code
_entity_poly.pdbx_strand_id
1 'polypeptide(L)'
;MIERIRFISSIILGFAFLKIGIDHFLDPEWFEPIVPEILGFPRFWVLASGAVEIIIGIMLIFPVTQKIGGKSCAILLIILYWANLNMWINEIPIGGQNFEGKWHVLRLFIQLMLIGIALFIGGIVPTRNDSDEDIALIV
;
A
#
# COMPACT_ATOMS: atom_id res chain seq x y z
N MET A 1 -7.10 21.38 10.89
CA MET A 1 -5.73 20.81 11.04
C MET A 1 -5.69 19.36 10.56
N ILE A 2 -6.58 18.50 11.06
CA ILE A 2 -6.67 17.07 10.68
C ILE A 2 -6.83 16.86 9.17
N GLU A 3 -7.70 17.61 8.49
CA GLU A 3 -7.87 17.50 7.03
C GLU A 3 -6.59 17.79 6.23
N ARG A 4 -5.78 18.77 6.69
CA ARG A 4 -4.50 19.08 6.04
C ARG A 4 -3.51 17.94 6.23
N ILE A 5 -3.48 17.33 7.42
CA ILE A 5 -2.64 16.17 7.71
C ILE A 5 -3.06 15.00 6.83
N ARG A 6 -4.37 14.70 6.76
CA ARG A 6 -4.94 13.65 5.90
C ARG A 6 -4.53 13.83 4.46
N PHE A 7 -4.70 15.04 3.92
CA PHE A 7 -4.34 15.36 2.55
C PHE A 7 -2.83 15.20 2.30
N ILE A 8 -1.97 15.73 3.18
CA ILE A 8 -0.51 15.59 3.05
C ILE A 8 -0.10 14.12 3.11
N SER A 9 -0.64 13.35 4.06
CA SER A 9 -0.41 11.90 4.16
C SER A 9 -0.85 11.17 2.90
N SER A 10 -1.99 11.55 2.33
CA SER A 10 -2.51 10.97 1.09
C SER A 10 -1.58 11.23 -0.10
N ILE A 11 -1.09 12.46 -0.23
CA ILE A 11 -0.15 12.83 -1.30
C ILE A 11 1.17 12.06 -1.15
N ILE A 12 1.74 12.01 0.05
CA ILE A 12 3.01 11.29 0.30
C ILE A 12 2.85 9.81 -0.03
N LEU A 13 1.79 9.18 0.48
CA LEU A 13 1.52 7.77 0.25
C LEU A 13 1.23 7.50 -1.24
N GLY A 14 0.49 8.39 -1.90
CA GLY A 14 0.17 8.29 -3.31
C GLY A 14 1.42 8.31 -4.21
N PHE A 15 2.36 9.22 -3.96
CA PHE A 15 3.63 9.24 -4.68
C PHE A 15 4.51 8.02 -4.40
N ALA A 16 4.51 7.52 -3.15
CA ALA A 16 5.24 6.30 -2.82
C ALA A 16 4.70 5.09 -3.60
N PHE A 17 3.37 4.92 -3.65
CA PHE A 17 2.72 3.85 -4.40
C PHE A 17 2.91 3.99 -5.91
N LEU A 18 2.85 5.20 -6.46
CA LEU A 18 3.18 5.45 -7.86
C LEU A 18 4.60 5.01 -8.20
N LYS A 19 5.58 5.39 -7.37
CA LYS A 19 6.98 5.03 -7.59
C LYS A 19 7.16 3.51 -7.55
N ILE A 20 6.72 2.85 -6.48
CA ILE A 20 6.88 1.39 -6.31
C ILE A 20 6.13 0.65 -7.42
N GLY A 21 4.92 1.10 -7.76
CA GLY A 21 4.15 0.54 -8.85
C GLY A 21 4.86 0.63 -10.20
N ILE A 22 5.54 1.75 -10.50
CA ILE A 22 6.39 1.89 -11.69
C ILE A 22 7.61 0.96 -11.61
N ASP A 23 8.26 0.86 -10.45
CA ASP A 23 9.43 0.00 -10.26
C ASP A 23 9.11 -1.47 -10.58
N HIS A 24 7.90 -1.97 -10.31
CA HIS A 24 7.47 -3.32 -10.70
C HIS A 24 7.49 -3.56 -12.22
N PHE A 25 7.43 -2.53 -13.06
CA PHE A 25 7.56 -2.66 -14.51
C PHE A 25 9.00 -2.45 -14.99
N LEU A 26 9.79 -1.65 -14.27
CA LEU A 26 11.17 -1.33 -14.63
C LEU A 26 12.15 -2.42 -14.21
N ASP A 27 11.94 -3.00 -13.03
CA ASP A 27 12.80 -4.05 -12.45
C ASP A 27 11.96 -5.14 -11.77
N PRO A 28 11.17 -5.92 -12.54
CA PRO A 28 10.26 -6.89 -11.94
C PRO A 28 11.02 -8.06 -11.29
N GLU A 29 12.25 -8.36 -11.76
CA GLU A 29 13.09 -9.47 -11.28
C GLU A 29 13.51 -9.29 -9.82
N TRP A 30 13.56 -8.05 -9.34
CA TRP A 30 13.81 -7.75 -7.93
C TRP A 30 12.67 -8.23 -7.02
N PHE A 31 11.41 -8.20 -7.51
CA PHE A 31 10.20 -8.52 -6.74
C PHE A 31 9.73 -9.97 -6.90
N GLU A 32 10.03 -10.60 -8.04
CA GLU A 32 9.60 -11.98 -8.34
C GLU A 32 9.96 -13.03 -7.27
N PRO A 33 11.18 -13.02 -6.66
CA PRO A 33 11.57 -14.05 -5.71
C PRO A 33 10.65 -14.16 -4.49
N ILE A 34 10.03 -13.05 -4.08
CA ILE A 34 9.21 -13.02 -2.87
C ILE A 34 7.74 -13.34 -3.12
N VAL A 35 7.34 -13.52 -4.37
CA VAL A 35 5.98 -13.98 -4.69
C VAL A 35 5.77 -15.39 -4.12
N PRO A 36 4.71 -15.63 -3.34
CA PRO A 36 4.41 -16.97 -2.82
C PRO A 36 4.31 -18.02 -3.93
N GLU A 37 5.03 -19.13 -3.82
CA GLU A 37 5.12 -20.16 -4.87
C GLU A 37 3.75 -20.72 -5.30
N ILE A 38 2.79 -20.78 -4.37
CA ILE A 38 1.42 -21.25 -4.63
C ILE A 38 0.69 -20.42 -5.70
N LEU A 39 1.11 -19.18 -5.93
CA LEU A 39 0.54 -18.31 -6.96
C LEU A 39 1.06 -18.62 -8.37
N GLY A 40 2.12 -19.43 -8.48
CA GLY A 40 2.75 -19.76 -9.77
C GLY A 40 3.42 -18.53 -10.37
N PHE A 41 3.08 -18.20 -11.62
CA PHE A 41 3.66 -17.17 -12.49
C PHE A 41 4.06 -15.85 -11.79
N PRO A 42 5.30 -15.70 -11.28
CA PRO A 42 5.66 -14.58 -10.39
C PRO A 42 5.59 -13.23 -11.11
N ARG A 43 6.13 -13.16 -12.34
CA ARG A 43 6.12 -11.97 -13.20
C ARG A 43 4.69 -11.44 -13.40
N PHE A 44 3.69 -12.31 -13.57
CA PHE A 44 2.30 -11.87 -13.74
C PHE A 44 1.81 -11.12 -12.49
N TRP A 45 2.01 -11.69 -11.31
CA TRP A 45 1.56 -11.11 -10.05
C TRP A 45 2.27 -9.80 -9.73
N VAL A 46 3.57 -9.72 -10.01
CA VAL A 46 4.38 -8.50 -9.89
C VAL A 46 3.83 -7.37 -10.77
N LEU A 47 3.57 -7.63 -12.06
CA LEU A 47 3.04 -6.60 -12.96
C LEU A 47 1.59 -6.23 -12.61
N ALA A 48 0.78 -7.22 -12.20
CA ALA A 48 -0.60 -6.98 -11.78
C ALA A 48 -0.67 -6.13 -10.51
N SER A 49 0.14 -6.43 -9.49
CA SER A 49 0.21 -5.60 -8.28
C SER A 49 0.75 -4.21 -8.60
N GLY A 50 1.77 -4.09 -9.45
CA GLY A 50 2.29 -2.80 -9.88
C GLY A 50 1.23 -1.92 -10.55
N ALA A 51 0.38 -2.49 -11.41
CA ALA A 51 -0.73 -1.76 -12.02
C ALA A 51 -1.74 -1.26 -10.96
N VAL A 52 -2.09 -2.11 -10.00
CA VAL A 52 -3.02 -1.75 -8.91
C VAL A 52 -2.42 -0.68 -8.00
N GLU A 53 -1.13 -0.76 -7.69
CA GLU A 53 -0.41 0.26 -6.92
C GLU A 53 -0.40 1.62 -7.62
N ILE A 54 -0.17 1.66 -8.94
CA ILE A 54 -0.23 2.90 -9.72
C ILE A 54 -1.63 3.51 -9.63
N ILE A 55 -2.68 2.71 -9.84
CA ILE A 55 -4.07 3.17 -9.78
C ILE A 55 -4.38 3.73 -8.38
N ILE A 56 -4.02 3.01 -7.32
CA ILE A 56 -4.22 3.46 -5.94
C ILE A 56 -3.41 4.73 -5.65
N GLY A 57 -2.17 4.81 -6.13
CA GLY A 57 -1.31 5.98 -6.00
C GLY A 57 -1.95 7.23 -6.61
N ILE A 58 -2.52 7.09 -7.81
CA ILE A 58 -3.31 8.15 -8.47
C ILE A 58 -4.54 8.51 -7.62
N MET A 59 -5.30 7.52 -7.16
CA MET A 59 -6.50 7.76 -6.34
C MET A 59 -6.19 8.52 -5.04
N LEU A 60 -5.04 8.24 -4.41
CA LEU A 60 -4.60 8.93 -3.20
C LEU A 60 -4.21 10.40 -3.47
N ILE A 61 -3.77 10.73 -4.68
CA ILE A 61 -3.36 12.11 -5.02
C ILE A 61 -4.57 13.01 -5.27
N PHE A 62 -5.64 12.50 -5.88
CA PHE A 62 -6.81 13.30 -6.22
C PHE A 62 -7.80 13.38 -5.03
N PRO A 63 -8.16 14.60 -4.55
CA PRO A 63 -9.03 14.78 -3.39
C PRO A 63 -10.38 14.06 -3.49
N VAL A 64 -10.91 13.94 -4.71
CA VAL A 64 -12.21 13.32 -5.00
C VAL A 64 -12.17 11.79 -4.77
N THR A 65 -11.02 11.15 -4.99
CA THR A 65 -10.87 9.70 -4.91
C THR A 65 -10.07 9.23 -3.69
N GLN A 66 -9.47 10.15 -2.93
CA GLN A 66 -8.58 9.82 -1.80
C GLN A 66 -9.22 8.91 -0.75
N LYS A 67 -10.51 9.08 -0.41
CA LYS A 67 -11.19 8.23 0.58
C LYS A 67 -11.30 6.78 0.09
N ILE A 68 -11.63 6.58 -1.19
CA ILE A 68 -11.68 5.24 -1.78
C ILE A 68 -10.25 4.70 -1.91
N GLY A 69 -9.31 5.53 -2.35
CA GLY A 69 -7.90 5.19 -2.47
C GLY A 69 -7.29 4.70 -1.16
N GLY A 70 -7.59 5.36 -0.03
CA GLY A 70 -7.15 4.94 1.31
C GLY A 70 -7.68 3.57 1.72
N LYS A 71 -8.97 3.29 1.50
CA LYS A 71 -9.56 1.97 1.79
C LYS A 71 -8.93 0.87 0.92
N SER A 72 -8.81 1.12 -0.38
CA SER A 72 -8.16 0.19 -1.31
C SER A 72 -6.69 -0.04 -0.98
N CYS A 73 -5.97 1.02 -0.59
CA CYS A 73 -4.58 0.96 -0.16
C CYS A 73 -4.41 0.07 1.08
N ALA A 74 -5.28 0.21 2.09
CA ALA A 74 -5.23 -0.64 3.27
C ALA A 74 -5.40 -2.13 2.92
N ILE A 75 -6.36 -2.47 2.05
CA ILE A 75 -6.58 -3.84 1.57
C ILE A 75 -5.35 -4.35 0.81
N LEU A 76 -4.82 -3.55 -0.10
CA LEU A 76 -3.66 -3.92 -0.89
C LEU A 76 -2.43 -4.16 -0.01
N LEU A 77 -2.18 -3.30 0.99
CA LEU A 77 -1.07 -3.47 1.94
C LEU A 77 -1.18 -4.78 2.71
N ILE A 78 -2.38 -5.23 3.08
CA ILE A 78 -2.57 -6.53 3.72
C ILE A 78 -2.18 -7.65 2.75
N ILE A 79 -2.61 -7.57 1.50
CA ILE A 79 -2.28 -8.56 0.46
C ILE A 79 -0.77 -8.59 0.17
N LEU A 80 -0.14 -7.43 -0.05
CA LEU A 80 1.30 -7.33 -0.35
C LEU A 80 2.18 -7.72 0.84
N TYR A 81 1.67 -7.61 2.07
CA TYR A 81 2.42 -8.11 3.22
C TYR A 81 2.62 -9.62 3.15
N TRP A 82 1.76 -10.38 2.46
CA TRP A 82 1.96 -11.81 2.27
C TRP A 82 3.27 -12.12 1.54
N ALA A 83 3.66 -11.35 0.51
CA ALA A 83 4.95 -11.51 -0.16
C ALA A 83 6.12 -11.21 0.80
N ASN A 84 6.00 -10.18 1.63
CA ASN A 84 7.02 -9.84 2.62
C ASN A 84 7.13 -10.88 3.75
N LEU A 85 6.01 -11.52 4.10
CA LEU A 85 5.97 -12.63 5.06
C LEU A 85 6.57 -13.90 4.45
N ASN A 86 6.28 -14.18 3.17
CA ASN A 86 6.88 -15.28 2.41
C ASN A 86 8.41 -15.16 2.38
N MET A 87 8.92 -13.96 2.11
CA MET A 87 10.36 -13.66 2.18
C MET A 87 10.94 -13.97 3.56
N TRP A 88 10.24 -13.61 4.65
CA TRP A 88 10.72 -13.84 6.01
C TRP A 88 10.72 -15.32 6.38
N ILE A 89 9.61 -16.03 6.16
CA ILE A 89 9.46 -17.43 6.59
C ILE A 89 10.39 -18.36 5.81
N ASN A 90 10.57 -18.09 4.52
CA ASN A 90 11.35 -18.96 3.63
C ASN A 90 12.79 -18.45 3.40
N GLU A 91 13.23 -17.45 4.16
CA GLU A 91 14.60 -16.88 4.09
C GLU A 91 15.04 -16.52 2.67
N ILE A 92 14.13 -15.94 1.88
CA ILE A 92 14.35 -15.67 0.47
C ILE A 92 15.33 -14.48 0.32
N PRO A 93 16.48 -14.67 -0.37
CA PRO A 93 17.41 -13.58 -0.60
C PRO A 93 16.84 -12.57 -1.60
N ILE A 94 16.98 -11.28 -1.30
CA ILE A 94 16.77 -10.20 -2.27
C ILE A 94 18.10 -9.48 -2.50
N GLY A 95 18.47 -9.27 -3.77
CA GLY A 95 19.72 -8.59 -4.11
C GLY A 95 20.97 -9.35 -3.64
N GLY A 96 20.89 -10.67 -3.50
CA GLY A 96 21.99 -11.52 -3.03
C GLY A 96 22.24 -11.49 -1.51
N GLN A 97 21.34 -10.90 -0.72
CA GLN A 97 21.47 -10.87 0.75
C GLN A 97 20.21 -11.41 1.43
N ASN A 98 20.42 -12.20 2.48
CA ASN A 98 19.38 -12.57 3.44
C ASN A 98 19.31 -11.49 4.51
N PHE A 99 18.12 -10.96 4.75
CA PHE A 99 17.92 -9.98 5.81
C PHE A 99 17.81 -10.67 7.17
N GLU A 100 18.42 -10.08 8.19
CA GLU A 100 18.22 -10.52 9.57
C GLU A 100 16.76 -10.38 10.01
N GLY A 101 16.29 -11.27 10.89
CA GLY A 101 14.92 -11.26 11.42
C GLY A 101 14.43 -9.90 11.95
N LYS A 102 15.32 -9.09 12.53
CA LYS A 102 14.99 -7.73 13.03
C LYS A 102 14.45 -6.80 11.93
N TRP A 103 14.94 -6.94 10.70
CA TRP A 103 14.50 -6.13 9.57
C TRP A 103 13.11 -6.52 9.09
N HIS A 104 12.74 -7.80 9.20
CA HIS A 104 11.39 -8.26 8.90
C HIS A 104 10.38 -7.79 9.96
N VAL A 105 10.76 -7.78 11.24
CA VAL A 105 9.93 -7.20 12.32
C VAL A 105 9.73 -5.70 12.10
N LEU A 106 10.80 -4.96 11.77
CA LEU A 106 10.70 -3.54 11.47
C LEU A 106 9.77 -3.29 10.27
N ARG A 107 9.89 -4.11 9.22
CA ARG A 107 9.03 -4.03 8.04
C ARG A 107 7.56 -4.28 8.39
N LEU A 108 7.26 -5.28 9.22
CA LEU A 108 5.90 -5.53 9.72
C LEU A 108 5.36 -4.31 10.46
N PHE A 109 6.15 -3.73 11.34
CA PHE A 109 5.75 -2.54 12.10
C PHE A 109 5.43 -1.36 11.17
N ILE A 110 6.30 -1.10 10.19
CA ILE A 110 6.07 -0.06 9.16
C ILE A 110 4.80 -0.39 8.37
N GLN A 111 4.58 -1.64 7.97
CA GLN A 111 3.38 -2.06 7.24
C GLN A 111 2.10 -1.76 8.03
N LEU A 112 2.08 -2.08 9.32
CA LEU A 112 0.94 -1.79 10.20
C LEU A 112 0.69 -0.27 10.34
N MET A 113 1.76 0.53 10.42
CA MET A 113 1.64 1.99 10.41
C MET A 113 1.05 2.51 9.08
N LEU A 114 1.52 1.99 7.95
CA LEU A 114 1.02 2.36 6.61
C LEU A 114 -0.46 1.99 6.45
N ILE A 115 -0.87 0.81 6.93
CA ILE A 115 -2.29 0.41 6.96
C ILE A 115 -3.08 1.40 7.82
N GLY A 116 -2.59 1.76 9.01
CA GLY A 116 -3.24 2.77 9.86
C GLY A 116 -3.43 4.13 9.17
N ILE A 117 -2.40 4.60 8.45
CA ILE A 117 -2.45 5.84 7.66
C ILE A 117 -3.46 5.71 6.52
N ALA A 118 -3.48 4.58 5.81
CA ALA A 118 -4.42 4.33 4.72
C ALA A 118 -5.88 4.31 5.20
N LEU A 119 -6.15 3.69 6.36
CA LEU A 119 -7.48 3.69 6.98
C LEU A 119 -7.90 5.10 7.45
N PHE A 120 -6.95 5.89 7.97
CA PHE A 120 -7.17 7.29 8.33
C PHE A 120 -7.53 8.14 7.09
N ILE A 121 -6.80 7.98 5.99
CA ILE A 121 -7.13 8.63 4.71
C ILE A 121 -8.51 8.18 4.21
N GLY A 122 -8.82 6.89 4.38
CA GLY A 122 -10.08 6.28 3.97
C GLY A 122 -11.32 6.74 4.73
N GLY A 123 -11.18 7.60 5.77
CA GLY A 123 -12.30 8.09 6.56
C GLY A 123 -12.98 7.01 7.41
N ILE A 124 -12.29 5.89 7.69
CA ILE A 124 -12.82 4.84 8.57
C ILE A 124 -12.84 5.31 10.04
N VAL A 125 -11.97 6.25 10.39
CA VAL A 125 -12.09 7.04 11.62
C VAL A 125 -12.84 8.32 11.25
N PRO A 126 -14.13 8.47 11.60
CA PRO A 126 -14.92 9.62 11.18
C PRO A 126 -14.36 10.91 11.77
N THR A 127 -14.16 11.94 10.94
CA THR A 127 -13.94 13.29 11.44
C THR A 127 -15.22 14.11 11.37
N ARG A 128 -15.29 15.20 12.13
CA ARG A 128 -16.43 16.13 12.11
C ARG A 128 -16.80 16.64 10.70
N ASN A 129 -15.83 16.73 9.79
CA ASN A 129 -16.10 17.15 8.41
C ASN A 129 -16.76 16.03 7.59
N ASP A 130 -16.45 14.76 7.88
CA ASP A 130 -17.06 13.64 7.17
C ASP A 130 -18.56 13.54 7.50
N SER A 131 -18.97 13.82 8.75
CA SER A 131 -20.38 13.85 9.13
C SER A 131 -21.19 14.97 8.47
N ASP A 132 -20.57 16.13 8.22
CA ASP A 132 -21.26 17.25 7.56
C ASP A 132 -21.49 16.97 6.07
N GLU A 133 -20.56 16.28 5.40
CA GLU A 133 -20.66 15.84 4.01
C GLU A 133 -21.73 14.75 3.83
N ASP A 134 -21.81 13.79 4.77
CA ASP A 134 -22.86 12.77 4.78
C ASP A 134 -24.26 13.37 4.99
N ILE A 135 -24.40 14.38 5.86
CA ILE A 135 -25.67 15.09 6.07
C ILE A 135 -26.07 15.87 4.81
N ALA A 136 -25.13 16.56 4.16
CA ALA A 136 -25.38 17.30 2.93
C ALA A 136 -25.81 16.41 1.76
N LEU A 137 -25.48 15.11 1.79
CA LEU A 137 -25.93 14.13 0.80
C LEU A 137 -27.36 13.61 1.05
N ILE A 138 -27.90 13.81 2.26
CA ILE A 138 -29.21 13.29 2.69
C ILE A 138 -30.30 14.37 2.67
N VAL A 139 -29.94 15.64 2.51
CA VAL A 139 -30.86 16.80 2.42
C VAL A 139 -30.94 17.32 0.99
#